data_AF-A0A4Y7R898-F1
#
_entry.id   AF-A0A4Y7R898-F1
#
_cell.length_a   1.000
_cell.length_b   1.000
_cell.length_c   1.000
_cell.angle_alpha   90.00
_cell.angle_beta   90.00
_cell.angle_gamma   90.00
#
_symmetry.space_group_name_H-M   'P 1'
#
loop_
_entity.id
_entity.type
_entity.pdbx_description
1 polymer ?
#
loop_
_entity_poly.entity_id
_entity_poly.type
_entity_poly.pdbx_seq_one_letter_code
_entity_poly.pdbx_strand_id
1 'polypeptide(L)'
;MKNHRLDQRVNPDSIEVKTEVDRKLSLDPSYIVRYQLFEDGSFIGDGVVQYHREASHNDIAIPGWIKKTDGSPLPEEILKNIKREIAQAAIQYINQRRQPEK
;
A
#
# COMPACT_ATOMS: atom_id res chain seq x y z
N MET A 1 2.80 -7.33 -40.40
CA MET A 1 2.50 -6.37 -39.32
C MET A 1 3.45 -6.66 -38.16
N LYS A 2 4.41 -5.78 -37.89
CA LYS A 2 5.40 -5.96 -36.83
C LYS A 2 4.82 -5.41 -35.53
N ASN A 3 4.42 -6.28 -34.62
CA ASN A 3 3.97 -5.87 -33.29
C ASN A 3 5.19 -5.41 -32.50
N HIS A 4 5.34 -4.09 -32.36
CA HIS A 4 6.19 -3.46 -31.36
C HIS A 4 5.66 -3.88 -29.98
N ARG A 5 6.30 -4.87 -29.36
CA ARG A 5 6.14 -5.13 -27.93
C ARG A 5 6.80 -3.94 -27.25
N LEU A 6 6.00 -3.06 -26.64
CA LEU A 6 6.52 -1.99 -25.79
C LEU A 6 7.39 -2.64 -24.72
N ASP A 7 8.68 -2.35 -24.77
CA ASP A 7 9.61 -2.42 -23.66
C ASP A 7 8.94 -1.79 -22.44
N GLN A 8 8.35 -2.61 -21.57
CA GLN A 8 8.19 -2.24 -20.18
C GLN A 8 9.62 -2.14 -19.65
N ARG A 9 10.19 -0.94 -19.73
CA ARG A 9 11.37 -0.59 -18.94
C ARG A 9 10.96 -0.76 -17.49
N VAL A 10 11.26 -1.93 -16.96
CA VAL A 10 11.26 -2.21 -15.54
C VAL A 10 12.25 -1.21 -14.95
N ASN A 11 11.72 -0.18 -14.29
CA ASN A 11 12.56 0.70 -13.48
C ASN A 11 13.00 -0.15 -12.28
N PRO A 12 14.29 -0.50 -12.14
CA PRO A 12 14.80 -1.42 -11.10
C PRO A 12 14.70 -0.85 -9.66
N ASP A 13 14.00 0.27 -9.49
CA ASP A 13 13.67 0.94 -8.23
C ASP A 13 12.16 1.10 -8.01
N SER A 14 11.33 0.50 -8.89
CA SER A 14 9.88 0.69 -8.85
C SER A 14 9.23 -0.31 -7.88
N ILE A 15 9.11 0.09 -6.61
CA ILE A 15 8.29 -0.63 -5.64
C ILE A 15 6.81 -0.35 -5.89
N GLU A 16 6.07 -1.38 -6.26
CA GLU A 16 4.61 -1.37 -6.33
C GLU A 16 4.02 -1.69 -4.96
N VAL A 17 3.04 -0.89 -4.53
CA VAL A 17 2.30 -1.07 -3.28
C VAL A 17 0.86 -1.41 -3.63
N LYS A 18 0.38 -2.58 -3.21
CA LYS A 18 -1.03 -2.95 -3.30
C LYS A 18 -1.65 -2.85 -1.93
N THR A 19 -2.79 -2.18 -1.83
CA THR A 19 -3.49 -1.97 -0.56
C THR A 19 -4.95 -2.40 -0.66
N GLU A 20 -5.46 -3.03 0.39
CA GLU A 20 -6.86 -3.43 0.49
C GLU A 20 -7.38 -3.21 1.91
N VAL A 21 -8.58 -2.64 2.04
CA VAL A 21 -9.26 -2.51 3.32
C VAL A 21 -10.07 -3.78 3.61
N ASP A 22 -9.79 -4.43 4.74
CA ASP A 22 -10.54 -5.59 5.20
C ASP A 22 -11.94 -5.14 5.66
N ARG A 23 -12.92 -5.26 4.76
CA ARG A 23 -14.29 -4.77 4.99
C ARG A 23 -15.00 -5.45 6.16
N LYS A 24 -14.61 -6.68 6.51
CA LYS A 24 -15.24 -7.44 7.60
C LYS A 24 -14.71 -7.01 8.95
N LEU A 25 -13.43 -6.67 9.03
CA LEU A 25 -12.77 -6.25 10.25
C LEU A 25 -12.75 -4.72 10.45
N SER A 26 -13.17 -3.95 9.44
CA SER A 26 -13.17 -2.48 9.48
C SER A 26 -14.53 -1.90 9.89
N LEU A 27 -14.54 -1.16 10.98
CA LEU A 27 -15.71 -0.50 11.56
C LEU A 27 -15.34 0.90 12.01
N ASP A 28 -16.13 1.92 11.61
CA ASP A 28 -15.87 3.30 12.03
C ASP A 28 -15.73 3.39 13.57
N PRO A 29 -14.67 4.04 14.09
CA PRO A 29 -13.64 4.84 13.39
C PRO A 29 -12.35 4.10 12.97
N SER A 30 -12.27 2.77 13.13
CA SER A 30 -11.08 1.93 12.88
C SER A 30 -11.16 1.05 11.64
N TYR A 31 -10.14 1.10 10.80
CA TYR A 31 -10.08 0.42 9.50
C TYR A 31 -8.82 -0.42 9.39
N ILE A 32 -8.97 -1.69 9.06
CA ILE A 32 -7.85 -2.62 8.91
C ILE A 32 -7.41 -2.61 7.45
N VAL A 33 -6.18 -2.19 7.19
CA VAL A 33 -5.59 -2.10 5.85
C VAL A 33 -4.51 -3.16 5.73
N ARG A 34 -4.64 -4.03 4.73
CA ARG A 34 -3.60 -4.97 4.31
C ARG A 34 -2.82 -4.33 3.19
N TYR A 35 -1.51 -4.51 3.18
CA TYR A 35 -0.67 -4.05 2.08
C TYR A 35 0.33 -5.12 1.65
N GLN A 36 0.66 -5.13 0.37
CA GLN A 36 1.66 -6.00 -0.23
C GLN A 36 2.62 -5.16 -1.06
N LEU A 37 3.89 -5.55 -1.06
CA LEU A 37 4.98 -4.85 -1.72
C LEU A 37 5.61 -5.75 -2.76
N PHE A 38 5.80 -5.20 -3.96
CA PHE A 38 6.41 -5.89 -5.07
C PHE A 38 7.56 -5.04 -5.64
N GLU A 39 8.71 -5.65 -5.87
CA GLU A 39 9.82 -5.05 -6.61
C GLU A 39 9.92 -5.76 -7.95
N ASP A 40 9.76 -5.00 -9.05
CA ASP A 40 9.81 -5.55 -10.41
C ASP A 40 8.87 -6.75 -10.63
N GLY A 41 7.69 -6.69 -9.98
CA GLY A 41 6.68 -7.75 -10.01
C GLY A 41 6.96 -8.93 -9.05
N SER A 42 8.10 -8.94 -8.37
CA SER A 42 8.45 -9.95 -7.35
C SER A 42 7.97 -9.52 -5.98
N PHE A 43 7.25 -10.40 -5.28
CA PHE A 43 6.79 -10.13 -3.92
C PHE A 43 7.98 -10.03 -2.94
N ILE A 44 8.05 -8.94 -2.18
CA ILE A 44 9.12 -8.69 -1.20
C ILE A 44 8.64 -8.60 0.25
N GLY A 45 7.33 -8.45 0.46
CA GLY A 45 6.76 -8.43 1.81
C GLY A 45 5.34 -7.87 1.86
N ASP A 46 4.74 -8.02 3.03
CA ASP A 46 3.38 -7.57 3.32
C ASP A 46 3.25 -7.09 4.77
N GLY A 47 2.09 -6.54 5.08
CA GLY A 47 1.72 -6.25 6.46
C GLY A 47 0.26 -5.87 6.60
N VAL A 48 -0.15 -5.74 7.86
CA VAL A 48 -1.49 -5.34 8.25
C VAL A 48 -1.36 -4.20 9.25
N VAL A 49 -2.10 -3.12 9.01
CA VAL A 49 -2.10 -1.95 9.88
C VAL A 49 -3.52 -1.50 10.16
N GLN A 50 -3.71 -0.88 11.32
CA GLN A 50 -4.97 -0.24 11.69
C GLN A 50 -4.86 1.26 11.40
N TYR A 51 -5.80 1.77 10.62
CA TYR A 51 -6.01 3.19 10.39
C TYR A 51 -7.22 3.67 11.20
N HIS A 52 -7.01 4.63 12.08
CA HIS A 52 -8.03 5.26 12.91
C HIS A 52 -8.33 6.66 12.36
N ARG A 53 -9.58 6.89 11.93
CA ARG A 53 -10.02 8.13 11.26
C ARG A 53 -9.85 9.39 12.12
N GLU A 54 -9.97 9.23 13.43
CA GLU A 54 -9.93 10.35 14.39
C GLU A 54 -8.54 10.54 15.03
N ALA A 55 -7.58 9.66 14.71
CA ALA A 55 -6.24 9.80 15.26
C ALA A 55 -5.52 10.97 14.57
N SER A 56 -4.91 11.85 15.37
CA SER A 56 -4.06 12.94 14.86
C SER A 56 -2.84 12.41 14.12
N HIS A 57 -2.37 11.22 14.49
CA HIS A 57 -1.34 10.48 13.79
C HIS A 57 -1.66 8.98 13.81
N ASN A 58 -1.49 8.32 12.68
CA ASN A 58 -1.63 6.87 12.59
C ASN A 58 -0.23 6.23 12.58
N ASP A 59 0.04 5.36 13.56
CA ASP A 59 1.31 4.63 13.66
C ASP A 59 1.36 3.50 12.63
N ILE A 60 1.65 3.87 11.38
CA ILE A 60 1.88 2.94 10.29
C ILE A 60 3.35 2.51 10.36
N ALA A 61 3.61 1.40 11.06
CA ALA A 61 4.92 0.76 11.13
C ALA A 61 5.10 -0.19 9.93
N ILE A 62 6.16 0.02 9.16
CA ILE A 62 6.59 -0.90 8.10
C ILE A 62 7.70 -1.75 8.70
N PRO A 63 7.58 -3.09 8.74
CA PRO A 63 8.59 -3.93 9.35
C PRO A 63 9.96 -3.82 8.68
N GLY A 64 11.02 -3.63 9.46
CA GLY A 64 12.39 -3.48 8.96
C GLY A 64 13.01 -4.75 8.36
N TRP A 65 12.31 -5.88 8.42
CA TRP A 65 12.72 -7.10 7.72
C TRP A 65 12.33 -7.08 6.24
N ILE A 66 11.42 -6.20 5.81
CA ILE A 66 11.10 -5.99 4.41
C ILE A 66 12.27 -5.25 3.77
N LYS A 67 12.86 -5.87 2.75
CA LYS A 67 14.05 -5.41 2.04
C LYS A 67 13.83 -5.51 0.54
N LYS A 68 14.63 -4.77 -0.23
CA LYS A 68 14.75 -4.96 -1.68
C LYS A 68 15.26 -6.38 -1.98
N THR A 69 15.09 -6.86 -3.21
CA THR A 69 15.56 -8.18 -3.67
C THR A 69 17.07 -8.33 -3.60
N ASP A 70 17.81 -7.22 -3.69
CA ASP A 70 19.27 -7.17 -3.49
C ASP A 70 19.69 -7.23 -2.00
N GLY A 71 18.73 -7.28 -1.07
CA GLY A 71 18.95 -7.35 0.37
C GLY A 71 19.17 -5.98 1.05
N SER A 72 19.14 -4.88 0.29
CA SER A 72 19.23 -3.52 0.85
C SER A 72 17.91 -3.10 1.51
N PRO A 73 17.94 -2.19 2.50
CA PRO A 73 16.73 -1.68 3.13
C PRO A 73 15.91 -0.83 2.13
N LEU A 74 14.59 -0.76 2.35
CA LEU A 74 13.74 0.13 1.56
C LEU A 74 14.14 1.60 1.77
N PRO A 75 14.30 2.39 0.69
CA PRO A 75 14.57 3.82 0.79
C PRO A 75 13.46 4.58 1.55
N GLU A 76 13.82 5.67 2.23
CA GLU A 76 12.85 6.46 3.02
C GLU A 76 11.68 6.99 2.17
N GLU A 77 11.94 7.33 0.91
CA GLU A 77 10.91 7.76 -0.04
C GLU A 77 9.86 6.67 -0.30
N ILE A 78 10.31 5.42 -0.43
CA ILE A 78 9.42 4.26 -0.58
C ILE A 78 8.61 4.05 0.69
N LEU A 79 9.23 4.16 1.87
CA LEU A 79 8.52 4.05 3.15
C LEU A 79 7.42 5.12 3.27
N LYS A 80 7.68 6.36 2.83
CA LYS A 80 6.68 7.44 2.77
C LYS A 80 5.56 7.11 1.78
N ASN A 81 5.90 6.57 0.62
CA ASN A 81 4.90 6.17 -0.38
C ASN A 81 3.97 5.08 0.14
N ILE A 82 4.51 4.03 0.78
CA ILE A 82 3.72 2.95 1.38
C ILE A 82 2.73 3.50 2.41
N LYS A 83 3.19 4.37 3.32
CA LYS A 83 2.31 5.01 4.31
C LYS A 83 1.20 5.83 3.67
N ARG A 84 1.49 6.53 2.57
CA ARG A 84 0.52 7.31 1.81
C ARG A 84 -0.54 6.42 1.18
N GLU A 85 -0.16 5.35 0.49
CA GLU A 85 -1.08 4.41 -0.16
C GLU A 85 -2.02 3.76 0.86
N ILE A 86 -1.49 3.33 2.00
CA ILE A 86 -2.28 2.78 3.12
C ILE A 86 -3.34 3.79 3.59
N ALA A 87 -2.94 5.04 3.85
CA ALA A 87 -3.86 6.08 4.31
C ALA A 87 -4.91 6.41 3.24
N GLN A 88 -4.52 6.47 1.96
CA GLN A 88 -5.42 6.73 0.86
C GLN A 88 -6.46 5.61 0.71
N ALA A 89 -6.06 4.35 0.83
CA ALA A 89 -6.98 3.21 0.77
C ALA A 89 -8.06 3.29 1.86
N ALA A 90 -7.67 3.61 3.10
CA ALA A 90 -8.60 3.78 4.20
C ALA A 90 -9.57 4.96 3.95
N ILE A 91 -9.04 6.12 3.53
CA ILE A 91 -9.85 7.32 3.24
C ILE A 91 -10.84 7.06 2.11
N GLN A 92 -10.41 6.42 1.02
CA GLN A 92 -11.29 6.07 -0.09
C GLN A 92 -12.43 5.16 0.37
N TYR A 93 -12.11 4.13 1.17
CA TYR A 93 -13.13 3.25 1.73
C TYR A 93 -14.12 3.98 2.66
N ILE A 94 -13.62 4.85 3.54
CA ILE A 94 -14.46 5.71 4.40
C ILE A 94 -15.43 6.54 3.56
N ASN A 95 -14.93 7.18 2.51
CA ASN A 95 -15.72 8.04 1.64
C ASN A 95 -16.79 7.25 0.89
N GLN A 96 -16.47 6.05 0.40
CA GLN A 96 -17.43 5.16 -0.25
C GLN A 96 -18.57 4.75 0.69
N ARG A 97 -18.29 4.49 1.97
CA ARG A 97 -19.34 4.17 2.96
C ARG A 97 -20.23 5.37 3.33
N ARG A 98 -19.75 6.59 3.13
CA ARG A 98 -20.48 7.83 3.47
C ARG A 98 -21.35 8.37 2.36
N GLN A 99 -21.14 7.94 1.12
CA GLN A 99 -22.07 8.25 0.03
C GLN A 99 -23.22 7.24 0.10
N PRO A 100 -24.46 7.66 0.43
CA PRO A 100 -25.60 6.79 0.21
C PRO A 100 -25.70 6.52 -1.30
N GLU A 101 -25.98 5.27 -1.68
CA GLU A 101 -26.42 4.96 -3.03
C GLU A 101 -27.56 5.93 -3.38
N LYS A 102 -27.39 6.70 -4.46
CA LYS A 102 -28.42 7.61 -4.97
C LYS A 102 -29.59 6.81 -5.55
#